data_AF-A0A953AIH4-F1
#
_entry.id   AF-A0A953AIH4-F1
#
_cell.length_a   1.000
_cell.length_b   1.000
_cell.length_c   1.000
_cell.angle_alpha   90.00
_cell.angle_beta   90.00
_cell.angle_gamma   90.00
#
_symmetry.space_group_name_H-M   'P 1'
#
loop_
_entity.id
_entity.type
_entity.pdbx_description
1 polymer ?
#
loop_
_entity_poly.entity_id
_entity_poly.type
_entity_poly.pdbx_seq_one_letter_code
_entity_poly.pdbx_strand_id
1 'polypeptide(L)'
;MGHNGTKRLIAFGWYGGKFNHLNWLLPLLPKTTHYCEPFGGSAAVLLNREPSAVETYNDLDSEVVNFFRVLREQKEALIEAIGLTPFSREEFERACSEASEGLSDLERARRFFIRARQVRTGLAQSASAGRWAHCILTSRAGMAGAVSRWLGSVEGLAEIAQRLLRVQIEHAPAIDVIERYDSEETLFYCDPPYPHDVRGDANAYAHEMSDDDHRRLAEVLHSVKGKVALSGYHCDLLDHLYRDWRCIEAPVKLCHSKKTPRQEVLWVNYDVLKAAAWKGAMQRRGRRRRERLSQAGLWSQAASRYPRLKGKRYRPLLPESCLPGPERQASGWQAAPASNPAY
;
A
#
# COMPACT_ATOMS: atom_id res chain seq x y z
N MET A 1 16.93 20.33 2.61
CA MET A 1 16.96 19.38 1.47
C MET A 1 15.58 18.79 1.33
N GLY A 2 14.88 19.10 0.23
CA GLY A 2 13.48 18.73 0.04
C GLY A 2 13.28 17.21 0.08
N HIS A 3 12.35 16.75 0.91
CA HIS A 3 11.70 15.47 0.66
C HIS A 3 11.07 15.59 -0.73
N ASN A 4 11.60 14.84 -1.69
CA ASN A 4 10.91 14.60 -2.95
C ASN A 4 9.68 13.75 -2.61
N GLY A 5 8.63 14.40 -2.13
CA GLY A 5 7.44 13.76 -1.61
C GLY A 5 6.71 13.13 -2.78
N THR A 6 6.86 11.83 -2.95
CA THR A 6 5.98 11.05 -3.83
C THR A 6 4.54 11.40 -3.49
N LYS A 7 3.77 11.81 -4.51
CA LYS A 7 2.35 12.11 -4.38
C LYS A 7 1.67 10.88 -3.78
N ARG A 8 1.00 11.04 -2.64
CA ARG A 8 0.27 9.93 -2.02
C ARG A 8 -0.99 9.64 -2.81
N LEU A 9 -1.29 8.36 -2.96
CA LEU A 9 -2.44 7.86 -3.70
C LEU A 9 -3.62 7.58 -2.79
N ILE A 10 -4.80 8.03 -3.20
CA ILE A 10 -6.08 7.72 -2.54
C ILE A 10 -7.19 7.81 -3.59
N ALA A 11 -7.95 6.73 -3.75
CA ALA A 11 -9.10 6.75 -4.65
C ALA A 11 -10.28 7.47 -3.97
N PHE A 12 -10.64 7.03 -2.77
CA PHE A 12 -11.78 7.55 -2.01
C PHE A 12 -11.51 7.52 -0.51
N GLY A 13 -12.27 8.31 0.24
CA GLY A 13 -12.27 8.24 1.70
C GLY A 13 -13.06 7.02 2.16
N TRP A 14 -12.54 6.34 3.18
CA TRP A 14 -13.14 5.15 3.77
C TRP A 14 -13.08 5.28 5.28
N TYR A 15 -14.10 4.80 5.97
CA TYR A 15 -14.05 4.75 7.43
C TYR A 15 -12.86 3.90 7.90
N GLY A 16 -12.14 4.39 8.92
CA GLY A 16 -10.89 3.78 9.39
C GLY A 16 -9.67 4.01 8.50
N GLY A 17 -9.82 4.66 7.33
CA GLY A 17 -8.77 4.81 6.33
C GLY A 17 -7.45 5.40 6.86
N LYS A 18 -6.35 4.68 6.63
CA LYS A 18 -5.03 4.97 7.23
C LYS A 18 -4.19 6.00 6.47
N PHE A 19 -4.78 6.71 5.51
CA PHE A 19 -4.09 7.70 4.69
C PHE A 19 -3.34 8.77 5.50
N ASN A 20 -3.97 9.25 6.59
CA ASN A 20 -3.36 10.24 7.49
C ASN A 20 -2.30 9.65 8.43
N HIS A 21 -2.20 8.32 8.54
CA HIS A 21 -1.25 7.60 9.40
C HIS A 21 -0.05 7.03 8.63
N LEU A 22 -0.05 7.09 7.29
CA LEU A 22 1.00 6.51 6.44
C LEU A 22 2.44 6.90 6.83
N ASN A 23 2.70 8.14 7.24
CA ASN A 23 4.05 8.56 7.66
C ASN A 23 4.55 7.79 8.88
N TRP A 24 3.66 7.47 9.81
CA TRP A 24 3.99 6.70 11.02
C TRP A 24 3.95 5.20 10.73
N LEU A 25 2.96 4.74 9.98
CA LEU A 25 2.69 3.32 9.75
C LEU A 25 3.67 2.66 8.77
N LEU A 26 3.91 3.26 7.59
CA LEU A 26 4.72 2.63 6.53
C LEU A 26 6.18 2.33 6.95
N PRO A 27 6.84 3.14 7.80
CA PRO A 27 8.15 2.78 8.35
C PRO A 27 8.15 1.50 9.21
N LEU A 28 7.03 1.17 9.86
CA LEU A 28 6.88 0.03 10.79
C LEU A 28 6.60 -1.29 10.07
N LEU A 29 6.19 -1.23 8.79
CA LEU A 29 5.94 -2.42 7.98
C LEU A 29 7.25 -2.93 7.34
N PRO A 30 7.62 -4.21 7.54
CA PRO A 30 8.83 -4.79 6.98
C PRO A 30 8.71 -5.01 5.47
N LYS A 31 9.86 -5.18 4.81
CA LYS A 31 9.88 -5.77 3.47
C LYS A 31 9.53 -7.25 3.55
N THR A 32 8.91 -7.73 2.49
CA THR A 32 8.26 -9.03 2.42
C THR A 32 8.10 -9.41 0.96
N THR A 33 8.12 -10.71 0.67
CA THR A 33 7.85 -11.24 -0.66
C THR A 33 6.38 -11.06 -1.01
N HIS A 34 5.48 -11.39 -0.09
CA HIS A 34 4.03 -11.29 -0.27
C HIS A 34 3.41 -10.36 0.76
N TYR A 35 2.82 -9.27 0.30
CA TYR A 35 2.01 -8.40 1.15
C TYR A 35 0.52 -8.64 0.94
N CYS A 36 -0.21 -8.85 2.02
CA CYS A 36 -1.64 -9.11 1.99
C CYS A 36 -2.38 -8.12 2.89
N GLU A 37 -3.45 -7.51 2.37
CA GLU A 37 -4.42 -6.72 3.15
C GLU A 37 -5.76 -7.48 3.18
N PRO A 38 -6.03 -8.29 4.23
CA PRO A 38 -7.31 -9.00 4.37
C PRO A 38 -8.51 -8.06 4.56
N PHE A 39 -8.27 -6.85 5.08
CA PHE A 39 -9.25 -5.78 5.31
C PHE A 39 -8.80 -4.52 4.55
N GLY A 40 -9.00 -4.51 3.24
CA GLY A 40 -8.33 -3.56 2.35
C GLY A 40 -8.92 -2.14 2.39
N GLY A 41 -10.23 -1.98 2.55
CA GLY A 41 -10.91 -0.69 2.54
C GLY A 41 -10.50 0.16 1.33
N SER A 42 -10.03 1.39 1.55
CA SER A 42 -9.53 2.27 0.48
C SER A 42 -8.15 1.91 -0.09
N ALA A 43 -7.56 0.78 0.31
CA ALA A 43 -6.22 0.33 -0.07
C ALA A 43 -5.12 1.36 0.26
N ALA A 44 -5.35 2.23 1.25
CA ALA A 44 -4.49 3.38 1.50
C ALA A 44 -3.03 2.97 1.81
N VAL A 45 -2.83 1.84 2.47
CA VAL A 45 -1.48 1.35 2.83
C VAL A 45 -0.84 0.66 1.62
N LEU A 46 -1.54 -0.28 0.97
CA LEU A 46 -1.12 -0.96 -0.26
C LEU A 46 -0.71 0.01 -1.38
N LEU A 47 -1.52 1.04 -1.63
CA LEU A 47 -1.26 2.00 -2.70
C LEU A 47 -0.03 2.88 -2.43
N ASN A 48 0.36 3.06 -1.16
CA ASN A 48 1.42 3.98 -0.75
C ASN A 48 2.68 3.31 -0.20
N ARG A 49 2.67 2.00 0.03
CA ARG A 49 3.87 1.24 0.40
C ARG A 49 4.77 0.99 -0.82
N GLU A 50 6.04 0.67 -0.54
CA GLU A 50 6.92 0.13 -1.57
C GLU A 50 6.36 -1.24 -2.03
N PRO A 51 6.15 -1.46 -3.35
CA PRO A 51 5.55 -2.70 -3.83
C PRO A 51 6.35 -3.94 -3.45
N SER A 52 5.66 -4.98 -3.00
CA SER A 52 6.23 -6.32 -2.84
C SER A 52 6.30 -7.08 -4.17
N ALA A 53 6.92 -8.27 -4.18
CA ALA A 53 6.94 -9.12 -5.35
C ALA A 53 5.52 -9.63 -5.68
N VAL A 54 4.79 -10.02 -4.64
CA VAL A 54 3.39 -10.43 -4.67
C VAL A 54 2.59 -9.52 -3.74
N GLU A 55 1.41 -9.08 -4.18
CA GLU A 55 0.50 -8.27 -3.39
C GLU A 55 -0.94 -8.74 -3.58
N THR A 56 -1.68 -8.87 -2.47
CA THR A 56 -3.08 -9.25 -2.44
C THR A 56 -3.88 -8.22 -1.66
N TYR A 57 -4.93 -7.71 -2.30
CA TYR A 57 -5.97 -6.89 -1.70
C TYR A 57 -7.22 -7.75 -1.52
N ASN A 58 -7.85 -7.68 -0.36
CA ASN A 58 -9.15 -8.28 -0.10
C ASN A 58 -10.04 -7.29 0.65
N ASP A 59 -11.33 -7.31 0.37
CA ASP A 59 -12.34 -6.72 1.25
C ASP A 59 -13.60 -7.58 1.20
N LEU A 60 -14.42 -7.53 2.23
CA LEU A 60 -15.72 -8.22 2.25
C LEU A 60 -16.79 -7.40 1.51
N ASP A 61 -16.63 -6.08 1.44
CA ASP A 61 -17.53 -5.18 0.74
C ASP A 61 -17.33 -5.28 -0.79
N SER A 62 -18.28 -5.95 -1.44
CA SER A 62 -18.26 -6.19 -2.88
C SER A 62 -18.27 -4.90 -3.72
N GLU A 63 -18.78 -3.77 -3.20
CA GLU A 63 -18.81 -2.50 -3.94
C GLU A 63 -17.40 -1.92 -4.07
N VAL A 64 -16.58 -2.08 -3.02
CA VAL A 64 -15.19 -1.62 -2.99
C VAL A 64 -14.33 -2.49 -3.88
N VAL A 65 -14.49 -3.81 -3.79
CA VAL A 65 -13.81 -4.77 -4.66
C VAL A 65 -14.19 -4.51 -6.12
N ASN A 66 -15.48 -4.34 -6.41
CA ASN A 66 -15.98 -4.03 -7.74
C ASN A 66 -15.35 -2.75 -8.28
N PHE A 67 -15.30 -1.68 -7.49
CA PHE A 67 -14.67 -0.43 -7.90
C PHE A 67 -13.20 -0.62 -8.30
N PHE A 68 -12.38 -1.27 -7.48
CA PHE A 68 -10.96 -1.45 -7.80
C PHE A 68 -10.74 -2.38 -8.99
N ARG A 69 -11.56 -3.44 -9.12
CA ARG A 69 -11.53 -4.34 -10.26
C ARG A 69 -11.88 -3.61 -11.57
N VAL A 70 -13.00 -2.88 -11.60
CA VAL A 70 -13.41 -2.11 -12.79
C VAL A 70 -12.41 -1.00 -13.10
N LEU A 71 -11.86 -0.31 -12.09
CA LEU A 71 -10.81 0.69 -12.30
C LEU A 71 -9.55 0.08 -12.94
N ARG A 72 -9.22 -1.17 -12.60
CA ARG A 72 -8.08 -1.90 -13.20
C ARG A 72 -8.39 -2.37 -14.62
N GLU A 73 -9.58 -2.92 -14.85
CA GLU A 73 -9.94 -3.64 -16.08
C GLU A 73 -10.55 -2.74 -17.17
N GLN A 74 -11.27 -1.69 -16.77
CA GLN A 74 -12.02 -0.76 -17.63
C GLN A 74 -11.65 0.69 -17.29
N LYS A 75 -10.36 0.94 -17.04
CA LYS A 75 -9.82 2.22 -16.56
C LYS A 75 -10.34 3.43 -17.35
N GLU A 76 -10.20 3.41 -18.67
CA GLU A 76 -10.59 4.50 -19.55
C GLU A 76 -12.09 4.78 -19.44
N ALA A 77 -12.91 3.75 -19.56
CA ALA A 77 -14.37 3.87 -19.53
C ALA A 77 -14.88 4.35 -18.16
N LEU A 78 -14.32 3.84 -17.05
CA LEU A 78 -14.71 4.28 -15.71
C LEU A 78 -14.27 5.73 -15.43
N ILE A 79 -13.05 6.11 -15.79
CA ILE A 79 -12.54 7.48 -15.59
C ILE A 79 -13.34 8.47 -16.42
N GLU A 80 -13.68 8.13 -17.67
CA GLU A 80 -14.53 8.97 -18.52
C GLU A 80 -15.94 9.11 -17.92
N ALA A 81 -16.58 8.00 -17.54
CA ALA A 81 -17.92 8.02 -16.96
C ALA A 81 -17.98 8.85 -15.65
N ILE A 82 -16.96 8.73 -14.79
CA ILE A 82 -16.83 9.57 -13.59
C ILE A 82 -16.57 11.03 -13.97
N GLY A 83 -15.64 11.29 -14.90
CA GLY A 83 -15.24 12.65 -15.29
C GLY A 83 -16.38 13.45 -15.93
N LEU A 84 -17.27 12.79 -16.67
CA LEU A 84 -18.46 13.38 -17.27
C LEU A 84 -19.66 13.45 -16.32
N THR A 85 -19.58 12.84 -15.14
CA THR A 85 -20.64 12.93 -14.14
C THR A 85 -20.65 14.32 -13.49
N PRO A 86 -21.78 15.05 -13.53
CA PRO A 86 -21.86 16.35 -12.90
C PRO A 86 -21.80 16.22 -11.37
N PHE A 87 -21.24 17.24 -10.73
CA PHE A 87 -21.33 17.39 -9.29
C PHE A 87 -22.75 17.86 -8.93
N SER A 88 -23.69 16.92 -8.85
CA SER A 88 -25.14 17.17 -8.83
C SER A 88 -25.81 16.47 -7.66
N ARG A 89 -26.73 17.18 -7.02
CA ARG A 89 -27.57 16.64 -5.94
C ARG A 89 -28.41 15.46 -6.43
N GLU A 90 -29.04 15.59 -7.60
CA GLU A 90 -29.92 14.56 -8.15
C GLU A 90 -29.12 13.29 -8.51
N GLU A 91 -27.95 13.44 -9.14
CA GLU A 91 -27.08 12.29 -9.43
C GLU A 91 -26.60 11.59 -8.15
N PHE A 92 -26.26 12.36 -7.12
CA PHE A 92 -25.90 11.80 -5.82
C PHE A 92 -27.07 11.06 -5.16
N GLU A 93 -28.27 11.62 -5.22
CA GLU A 93 -29.47 10.99 -4.67
C GLU A 93 -29.81 9.69 -5.40
N ARG A 94 -29.75 9.67 -6.74
CA ARG A 94 -29.89 8.45 -7.57
C ARG A 94 -28.85 7.38 -7.21
N ALA A 95 -27.59 7.79 -7.03
CA ALA A 95 -26.53 6.88 -6.61
C ALA A 95 -26.75 6.29 -5.20
N CYS A 96 -27.56 6.94 -4.35
CA CYS A 96 -27.91 6.46 -3.01
C CYS A 96 -29.19 5.61 -2.97
N SER A 97 -30.18 5.89 -3.83
CA SER A 97 -31.54 5.35 -3.71
C SER A 97 -31.82 4.13 -4.58
N GLU A 98 -31.15 4.00 -5.72
CA GLU A 98 -31.47 2.94 -6.67
C GLU A 98 -30.74 1.63 -6.31
N ALA A 99 -31.49 0.53 -6.33
CA ALA A 99 -30.92 -0.81 -6.15
C ALA A 99 -29.83 -1.07 -7.20
N SER A 100 -28.78 -1.78 -6.80
CA SER A 100 -27.70 -2.15 -7.71
C SER A 100 -28.07 -3.31 -8.64
N GLU A 101 -29.26 -3.91 -8.45
CA GLU A 101 -29.78 -4.99 -9.28
C GLU A 101 -29.97 -4.54 -10.73
N GLY A 102 -29.42 -5.31 -11.67
CA GLY A 102 -29.50 -5.02 -13.10
C GLY A 102 -28.53 -3.95 -13.60
N LEU A 103 -27.74 -3.31 -12.72
CA LEU A 103 -26.69 -2.38 -13.14
C LEU A 103 -25.45 -3.14 -13.60
N SER A 104 -24.76 -2.58 -14.59
CA SER A 104 -23.44 -3.07 -14.97
C SER A 104 -22.42 -2.78 -13.85
N ASP A 105 -21.36 -3.58 -13.78
CA ASP A 105 -20.27 -3.37 -12.82
C ASP A 105 -19.64 -1.98 -12.95
N LEU A 106 -19.57 -1.44 -14.18
CA LEU A 106 -19.09 -0.09 -14.45
C LEU A 106 -20.00 0.96 -13.81
N GLU A 107 -21.31 0.84 -13.94
CA GLU A 107 -22.25 1.78 -13.34
C GLU A 107 -22.27 1.67 -11.81
N ARG A 108 -22.16 0.45 -11.27
CA ARG A 108 -21.97 0.23 -9.83
C ARG A 108 -20.72 0.94 -9.32
N ALA A 109 -19.59 0.79 -10.01
CA ALA A 109 -18.34 1.46 -9.67
C ALA A 109 -18.46 2.99 -9.75
N ARG A 110 -19.11 3.52 -10.79
CA ARG A 110 -19.39 4.96 -10.95
C ARG A 110 -20.23 5.48 -9.77
N ARG A 111 -21.35 4.83 -9.45
CA ARG A 111 -22.24 5.21 -8.34
C ARG A 111 -21.55 5.12 -6.98
N PHE A 112 -20.76 4.07 -6.75
CA PHE A 112 -19.92 3.97 -5.56
C PHE A 112 -18.99 5.19 -5.42
N PHE A 113 -18.31 5.59 -6.49
CA PHE A 113 -17.41 6.75 -6.46
C PHE A 113 -18.15 8.06 -6.23
N ILE A 114 -19.34 8.24 -6.83
CA ILE A 114 -20.24 9.38 -6.57
C ILE A 114 -20.57 9.45 -5.08
N ARG A 115 -21.06 8.34 -4.48
CA ARG A 115 -21.35 8.26 -3.04
C ARG A 115 -20.14 8.64 -2.20
N ALA A 116 -18.96 8.13 -2.56
CA ALA A 116 -17.73 8.34 -1.80
C ALA A 116 -17.19 9.78 -1.88
N ARG A 117 -17.33 10.47 -3.01
CA ARG A 117 -16.67 11.77 -3.27
C ARG A 117 -17.61 12.97 -3.31
N GLN A 118 -18.91 12.78 -3.53
CA GLN A 118 -19.89 13.87 -3.50
C GLN A 118 -20.60 14.03 -2.15
N VAL A 119 -20.47 13.07 -1.23
CA VAL A 119 -20.96 13.19 0.14
C VAL A 119 -20.16 14.24 0.93
N ARG A 120 -20.83 14.98 1.82
CA ARG A 120 -20.26 16.07 2.63
C ARG A 120 -19.05 15.66 3.47
N THR A 121 -19.04 14.43 3.96
CA THR A 121 -17.98 13.85 4.81
C THR A 121 -16.81 13.28 4.00
N GLY A 122 -16.99 13.00 2.71
CA GLY A 122 -16.05 12.24 1.88
C GLY A 122 -15.95 10.75 2.23
N LEU A 123 -16.96 10.16 2.88
CA LEU A 123 -17.01 8.75 3.26
C LEU A 123 -18.23 8.06 2.64
N ALA A 124 -18.00 7.07 1.79
CA ALA A 124 -19.06 6.36 1.06
C ALA A 124 -20.13 5.78 2.00
N GLN A 125 -19.72 5.20 3.14
CA GLN A 125 -20.61 4.59 4.13
C GLN A 125 -21.60 5.58 4.75
N SER A 126 -21.31 6.88 4.70
CA SER A 126 -22.20 7.92 5.22
C SER A 126 -23.09 8.56 4.15
N ALA A 127 -23.00 8.12 2.89
CA ALA A 127 -23.81 8.66 1.82
C ALA A 127 -25.29 8.33 2.04
N SER A 128 -26.13 9.36 2.03
CA SER A 128 -27.58 9.25 2.14
C SER A 128 -28.20 10.52 1.55
N ALA A 129 -29.46 10.46 1.15
CA ALA A 129 -30.21 11.65 0.71
C ALA A 129 -30.05 12.80 1.73
N GLY A 130 -29.85 14.02 1.23
CA GLY A 130 -29.58 15.20 2.07
C GLY A 130 -28.13 15.38 2.56
N ARG A 131 -27.23 14.39 2.37
CA ARG A 131 -25.80 14.51 2.74
C ARG A 131 -24.87 14.88 1.58
N TRP A 132 -25.42 15.32 0.45
CA TRP A 132 -24.66 15.88 -0.66
C TRP A 132 -23.84 17.11 -0.21
N ALA A 133 -22.57 17.16 -0.60
CA ALA A 133 -21.68 18.27 -0.26
C ALA A 133 -22.05 19.50 -1.09
N HIS A 134 -22.01 20.68 -0.49
CA HIS A 134 -22.09 21.95 -1.20
C HIS A 134 -21.25 23.00 -0.48
N CYS A 135 -20.98 24.12 -1.14
CA CYS A 135 -20.31 25.26 -0.53
C CYS A 135 -20.92 26.55 -1.05
N ILE A 136 -20.96 27.57 -0.19
CA ILE A 136 -21.50 28.89 -0.53
C ILE A 136 -20.37 29.82 -0.99
N LEU A 137 -19.33 29.98 -0.15
CA LEU A 137 -18.26 30.96 -0.36
C LEU A 137 -16.87 30.34 -0.52
N THR A 138 -16.74 29.03 -0.35
CA THR A 138 -15.44 28.36 -0.50
C THR A 138 -15.11 28.18 -1.98
N SER A 139 -14.15 28.95 -2.47
CA SER A 139 -13.57 28.79 -3.80
C SER A 139 -12.19 28.14 -3.72
N ARG A 140 -11.91 27.21 -4.64
CA ARG A 140 -10.59 26.59 -4.83
C ARG A 140 -10.36 26.42 -6.33
N ALA A 141 -9.17 26.82 -6.80
CA ALA A 141 -8.82 26.78 -8.23
C ALA A 141 -9.87 27.48 -9.12
N GLY A 142 -10.44 28.60 -8.66
CA GLY A 142 -11.41 29.39 -9.43
C GLY A 142 -12.82 28.81 -9.53
N MET A 143 -13.15 27.77 -8.75
CA MET A 143 -14.47 27.12 -8.76
C MET A 143 -14.93 26.75 -7.35
N ALA A 144 -16.18 26.30 -7.23
CA ALA A 144 -16.73 25.79 -5.98
C ALA A 144 -15.80 24.72 -5.37
N GLY A 145 -15.44 24.87 -4.08
CA GLY A 145 -14.48 24.00 -3.41
C GLY A 145 -14.89 22.52 -3.37
N ALA A 146 -16.20 22.22 -3.43
CA ALA A 146 -16.69 20.85 -3.56
C ALA A 146 -16.38 20.25 -4.95
N VAL A 147 -16.60 21.03 -6.02
CA VAL A 147 -16.30 20.66 -7.40
C VAL A 147 -14.80 20.46 -7.60
N SER A 148 -13.97 21.38 -7.08
CA SER A 148 -12.51 21.25 -7.17
C SER A 148 -11.99 19.95 -6.51
N ARG A 149 -12.56 19.54 -5.36
CA ARG A 149 -12.21 18.28 -4.69
C ARG A 149 -12.68 17.03 -5.45
N TRP A 150 -13.82 17.12 -6.14
CA TRP A 150 -14.31 16.07 -7.03
C TRP A 150 -13.37 15.89 -8.22
N LEU A 151 -13.08 16.96 -8.96
CA LEU A 151 -12.19 16.89 -10.13
C LEU A 151 -10.79 16.39 -9.76
N GLY A 152 -10.21 16.92 -8.68
CA GLY A 152 -8.90 16.46 -8.19
C GLY A 152 -8.88 14.99 -7.72
N SER A 153 -10.04 14.38 -7.47
CA SER A 153 -10.15 12.95 -7.16
C SER A 153 -10.05 12.04 -8.37
N VAL A 154 -10.49 12.54 -9.53
CA VAL A 154 -10.48 11.80 -10.79
C VAL A 154 -9.06 11.73 -11.35
N GLU A 155 -8.28 12.80 -11.19
CA GLU A 155 -6.90 12.90 -11.69
C GLU A 155 -5.97 11.79 -11.16
N GLY A 156 -6.20 11.26 -9.96
CA GLY A 156 -5.38 10.21 -9.36
C GLY A 156 -5.71 8.79 -9.82
N LEU A 157 -6.86 8.59 -10.46
CA LEU A 157 -7.39 7.25 -10.75
C LEU A 157 -6.53 6.47 -11.76
N ALA A 158 -5.95 7.15 -12.75
CA ALA A 158 -5.10 6.49 -13.75
C ALA A 158 -3.82 5.90 -13.12
N GLU A 159 -3.20 6.62 -12.18
CA GLU A 159 -2.01 6.15 -11.45
C GLU A 159 -2.35 4.99 -10.51
N ILE A 160 -3.52 5.05 -9.87
CA ILE A 160 -4.03 3.96 -9.02
C ILE A 160 -4.31 2.71 -9.84
N ALA A 161 -4.97 2.84 -11.00
CA ALA A 161 -5.19 1.71 -11.91
C ALA A 161 -3.88 1.04 -12.30
N GLN A 162 -2.86 1.84 -12.67
CA GLN A 162 -1.53 1.33 -12.99
C GLN A 162 -0.88 0.60 -11.79
N ARG A 163 -1.04 1.15 -10.58
CA ARG A 163 -0.53 0.54 -9.34
C ARG A 163 -1.18 -0.81 -9.04
N LEU A 164 -2.46 -0.98 -9.39
CA LEU A 164 -3.25 -2.19 -9.15
C LEU A 164 -3.00 -3.31 -10.16
N LEU A 165 -2.36 -3.04 -11.31
CA LEU A 165 -2.05 -4.09 -12.30
C LEU A 165 -1.18 -5.23 -11.75
N ARG A 166 -0.44 -4.98 -10.67
CA ARG A 166 0.44 -5.96 -10.01
C ARG A 166 -0.19 -6.60 -8.77
N VAL A 167 -1.48 -6.35 -8.54
CA VAL A 167 -2.18 -6.68 -7.29
C VAL A 167 -3.26 -7.70 -7.60
N GLN A 168 -3.26 -8.79 -6.85
CA GLN A 168 -4.35 -9.76 -6.80
C GLN A 168 -5.51 -9.13 -6.01
N ILE A 169 -6.72 -9.24 -6.53
CA ILE A 169 -7.93 -8.69 -5.88
C ILE A 169 -8.84 -9.87 -5.54
N GLU A 170 -9.11 -10.04 -4.25
CA GLU A 170 -9.98 -11.06 -3.67
C GLU A 170 -11.27 -10.43 -3.14
N HIS A 171 -12.29 -11.26 -3.00
CA HIS A 171 -13.56 -10.96 -2.32
C HIS A 171 -13.96 -12.17 -1.49
N ALA A 172 -13.42 -12.26 -0.29
CA ALA A 172 -13.63 -13.40 0.60
C ALA A 172 -13.57 -12.98 2.07
N PRO A 173 -14.10 -13.80 3.00
CA PRO A 173 -13.86 -13.62 4.42
C PRO A 173 -12.36 -13.48 4.72
N ALA A 174 -12.01 -12.53 5.59
CA ALA A 174 -10.61 -12.20 5.86
C ALA A 174 -9.81 -13.40 6.41
N ILE A 175 -10.44 -14.25 7.22
CA ILE A 175 -9.82 -15.47 7.77
C ILE A 175 -9.39 -16.41 6.64
N ASP A 176 -10.29 -16.69 5.69
CA ASP A 176 -9.99 -17.57 4.55
C ASP A 176 -8.81 -17.05 3.72
N VAL A 177 -8.70 -15.73 3.56
CA VAL A 177 -7.59 -15.08 2.85
C VAL A 177 -6.30 -15.19 3.64
N ILE A 178 -6.34 -14.99 4.96
CA ILE A 178 -5.17 -15.15 5.83
C ILE A 178 -4.64 -16.58 5.75
N GLU A 179 -5.51 -17.58 5.92
CA GLU A 179 -5.13 -18.99 5.88
C GLU A 179 -4.57 -19.40 4.51
N ARG A 180 -5.20 -18.94 3.42
CA ARG A 180 -4.78 -19.26 2.05
C ARG A 180 -3.39 -18.74 1.71
N TYR A 181 -3.04 -17.55 2.19
CA TYR A 181 -1.81 -16.85 1.83
C TYR A 181 -0.73 -16.89 2.92
N ASP A 182 -0.92 -17.70 3.97
CA ASP A 182 0.06 -17.79 5.06
C ASP A 182 1.35 -18.48 4.62
N SER A 183 2.46 -17.78 4.85
CA SER A 183 3.82 -18.26 4.65
C SER A 183 4.79 -17.45 5.50
N GLU A 184 5.99 -17.98 5.76
CA GLU A 184 7.05 -17.26 6.49
C GLU A 184 7.47 -15.94 5.79
N GLU A 185 7.21 -15.84 4.48
CA GLU A 185 7.53 -14.68 3.67
C GLU A 185 6.35 -13.70 3.51
N THR A 186 5.17 -14.00 4.06
CA THR A 186 3.98 -13.15 3.98
C THR A 186 3.96 -12.12 5.10
N LEU A 187 3.55 -10.89 4.79
CA LEU A 187 3.14 -9.88 5.75
C LEU A 187 1.65 -9.58 5.56
N PHE A 188 0.87 -9.85 6.60
CA PHE A 188 -0.51 -9.44 6.70
C PHE A 188 -0.59 -8.07 7.38
N TYR A 189 -1.23 -7.11 6.71
CA TYR A 189 -1.66 -5.88 7.33
C TYR A 189 -3.16 -5.94 7.56
N CYS A 190 -3.56 -6.03 8.82
CA CYS A 190 -4.95 -6.18 9.24
C CYS A 190 -5.45 -4.87 9.83
N ASP A 191 -6.56 -4.36 9.29
CA ASP A 191 -7.25 -3.17 9.79
C ASP A 191 -8.76 -3.47 9.91
N PRO A 192 -9.14 -4.41 10.80
CA PRO A 192 -10.51 -4.86 10.90
C PRO A 192 -11.43 -3.74 11.40
N PRO A 193 -12.74 -3.83 11.14
CA PRO A 193 -13.72 -3.01 11.85
C PRO A 193 -13.49 -3.11 13.37
N TYR A 194 -13.21 -2.00 14.06
CA TYR A 194 -12.87 -1.99 15.50
C TYR A 194 -14.02 -2.40 16.44
N PRO A 195 -13.78 -2.87 17.68
CA PRO A 195 -14.88 -3.17 18.61
C PRO A 195 -15.82 -1.99 18.85
N HIS A 196 -17.09 -2.26 19.18
CA HIS A 196 -18.10 -1.22 19.36
C HIS A 196 -17.76 -0.19 20.45
N ASP A 197 -17.14 -0.65 21.54
CA ASP A 197 -16.83 0.17 22.72
C ASP A 197 -15.81 1.29 22.46
N VAL A 198 -15.01 1.17 21.39
CA VAL A 198 -14.03 2.20 20.99
C VAL A 198 -14.52 3.10 19.86
N ARG A 199 -15.72 2.85 19.35
CA ARG A 199 -16.32 3.63 18.26
C ARG A 199 -17.25 4.68 18.82
N GLY A 200 -17.25 5.84 18.16
CA GLY A 200 -18.24 6.88 18.44
C GLY A 200 -19.43 6.85 17.49
N ASP A 201 -19.54 5.83 16.63
CA ASP A 201 -20.61 5.66 15.65
C ASP A 201 -20.79 4.17 15.36
N ALA A 202 -21.99 3.63 15.60
CA ALA A 202 -22.28 2.20 15.62
C ALA A 202 -22.59 1.60 14.23
N ASN A 203 -22.61 2.40 13.15
CA ASN A 203 -22.99 1.96 11.79
C ASN A 203 -21.93 2.32 10.73
N ALA A 204 -20.66 2.23 11.10
CA ALA A 204 -19.57 2.76 10.27
C ALA A 204 -19.10 1.83 9.14
N TYR A 205 -19.35 0.53 9.27
CA TYR A 205 -19.01 -0.50 8.29
C TYR A 205 -20.27 -1.26 7.88
N ALA A 206 -20.39 -1.66 6.62
CA ALA A 206 -21.50 -2.49 6.15
C ALA A 206 -21.45 -3.91 6.76
N HIS A 207 -20.24 -4.39 7.06
CA HIS A 207 -19.99 -5.64 7.75
C HIS A 207 -19.27 -5.33 9.06
N GLU A 208 -19.95 -5.55 10.18
CA GLU A 208 -19.39 -5.34 11.51
C GLU A 208 -18.79 -6.65 12.06
N MET A 209 -17.92 -6.52 13.06
CA MET A 209 -17.34 -7.65 13.77
C MET A 209 -17.82 -7.62 15.22
N SER A 210 -18.33 -8.75 15.67
CA SER A 210 -18.61 -9.00 17.08
C SER A 210 -17.32 -9.24 17.86
N ASP A 211 -17.40 -9.21 19.20
CA ASP A 211 -16.27 -9.59 20.06
C ASP A 211 -15.79 -11.02 19.79
N ASP A 212 -16.70 -11.93 19.44
CA ASP A 212 -16.37 -13.32 19.11
C ASP A 212 -15.67 -13.42 17.74
N ASP A 213 -16.05 -12.59 16.77
CA ASP A 213 -15.30 -12.47 15.51
C ASP A 213 -13.88 -11.94 15.75
N HIS A 214 -13.71 -11.00 16.68
CA HIS A 214 -12.39 -10.51 17.09
C HIS A 214 -11.55 -11.59 17.77
N ARG A 215 -12.15 -12.40 18.65
CA ARG A 215 -11.49 -13.56 19.28
C ARG A 215 -11.06 -14.57 18.22
N ARG A 216 -11.95 -14.90 17.28
CA ARG A 216 -11.66 -15.84 16.20
C ARG A 216 -10.54 -15.34 15.28
N LEU A 217 -10.57 -14.05 14.92
CA LEU A 217 -9.50 -13.43 14.15
C LEU A 217 -8.17 -13.50 14.93
N ALA A 218 -8.17 -13.21 16.23
CA ALA A 218 -6.97 -13.29 17.05
C ALA A 218 -6.41 -14.71 17.09
N GLU A 219 -7.23 -15.74 17.27
CA GLU A 219 -6.78 -17.15 17.22
C GLU A 219 -6.02 -17.45 15.92
N VAL A 220 -6.60 -17.07 14.77
CA VAL A 220 -5.99 -17.29 13.46
C VAL A 220 -4.69 -16.51 13.35
N LEU A 221 -4.69 -15.22 13.69
CA LEU A 221 -3.50 -14.36 13.61
C LEU A 221 -2.36 -14.79 14.54
N HIS A 222 -2.63 -15.46 15.65
CA HIS A 222 -1.59 -16.05 16.50
C HIS A 222 -1.01 -17.35 15.93
N SER A 223 -1.75 -18.03 15.06
CA SER A 223 -1.35 -19.31 14.46
C SER A 223 -0.55 -19.18 13.16
N VAL A 224 -0.54 -18.00 12.53
CA VAL A 224 0.14 -17.80 11.24
C VAL A 224 1.66 -17.91 11.35
N LYS A 225 2.28 -18.44 10.29
CA LYS A 225 3.74 -18.48 10.11
C LYS A 225 4.29 -17.11 9.72
N GLY A 226 3.47 -16.33 9.02
CA GLY A 226 3.82 -15.02 8.51
C GLY A 226 3.95 -13.94 9.57
N LYS A 227 4.26 -12.74 9.09
CA LYS A 227 4.28 -11.53 9.91
C LYS A 227 2.90 -10.90 9.90
N VAL A 228 2.48 -10.34 11.03
CA VAL A 228 1.21 -9.63 11.16
C VAL A 228 1.43 -8.25 11.76
N ALA A 229 0.78 -7.27 11.16
CA ALA A 229 0.62 -5.93 11.69
C ALA A 229 -0.87 -5.58 11.78
N LEU A 230 -1.39 -5.49 13.00
CA LEU A 230 -2.79 -5.23 13.28
C LEU A 230 -2.97 -3.78 13.76
N SER A 231 -3.80 -3.00 13.08
CA SER A 231 -4.18 -1.66 13.51
C SER A 231 -5.44 -1.68 14.38
N GLY A 232 -5.50 -0.76 15.36
CA GLY A 232 -6.67 -0.58 16.22
C GLY A 232 -6.55 0.58 17.19
N TYR A 233 -7.40 0.55 18.22
CA TYR A 233 -7.36 1.45 19.37
C TYR A 233 -7.29 0.62 20.65
N HIS A 234 -6.69 1.15 21.70
CA HIS A 234 -6.72 0.52 23.01
C HIS A 234 -8.16 0.28 23.48
N CYS A 235 -8.40 -0.95 23.93
CA CYS A 235 -9.56 -1.39 24.68
C CYS A 235 -9.28 -2.73 25.34
N ASP A 236 -10.03 -3.01 26.40
CA ASP A 236 -9.87 -4.24 27.20
C ASP A 236 -9.82 -5.50 26.33
N LEU A 237 -10.65 -5.59 25.29
CA LEU A 237 -10.67 -6.74 24.38
C LEU A 237 -9.36 -6.87 23.58
N LEU A 238 -8.97 -5.84 22.81
CA LEU A 238 -7.80 -5.93 21.94
C LEU A 238 -6.50 -5.98 22.74
N ASP A 239 -6.43 -5.23 23.84
CA ASP A 239 -5.28 -5.25 24.74
C ASP A 239 -5.10 -6.62 25.39
N HIS A 240 -6.19 -7.32 25.70
CA HIS A 240 -6.13 -8.70 26.18
C HIS A 240 -5.72 -9.68 25.09
N LEU A 241 -6.34 -9.60 23.90
CA LEU A 241 -6.12 -10.53 22.80
C LEU A 241 -4.69 -10.50 22.25
N TYR A 242 -4.04 -9.34 22.26
CA TYR A 242 -2.70 -9.15 21.67
C TYR A 242 -1.65 -8.72 22.70
N ARG A 243 -1.85 -9.11 23.97
CA ARG A 243 -0.99 -8.71 25.11
C ARG A 243 0.46 -9.18 25.01
N ASP A 244 0.70 -10.26 24.27
CA ASP A 244 2.00 -10.88 24.02
C ASP A 244 2.69 -10.30 22.77
N TRP A 245 2.00 -9.46 21.99
CA TRP A 245 2.54 -8.79 20.82
C TRP A 245 3.18 -7.47 21.19
N ARG A 246 4.08 -6.99 20.32
CA ARG A 246 4.65 -5.66 20.49
C ARG A 246 3.61 -4.62 20.10
N CYS A 247 3.21 -3.81 21.07
CA CYS A 247 2.31 -2.67 20.90
C CYS A 247 3.12 -1.40 20.57
N ILE A 248 2.69 -0.66 19.54
CA ILE A 248 3.32 0.59 19.11
C ILE A 248 2.23 1.64 18.94
N GLU A 249 2.32 2.73 19.69
CA GLU A 249 1.34 3.81 19.62
C GLU A 249 1.74 4.86 18.58
N ALA A 250 0.74 5.41 17.90
CA ALA A 250 0.88 6.56 17.03
C ALA A 250 0.98 7.87 17.83
N PRO A 251 1.49 8.95 17.24
CA PRO A 251 1.34 10.28 17.81
C PRO A 251 -0.15 10.62 18.00
N VAL A 252 -0.50 11.11 19.19
CA VAL A 252 -1.86 11.53 19.52
C VAL A 252 -2.36 12.56 18.52
N LYS A 253 -3.57 12.35 17.98
CA LYS A 253 -4.24 13.34 17.14
C LYS A 253 -5.52 13.82 17.80
N LEU A 254 -5.70 15.13 17.81
CA LEU A 254 -6.93 15.77 18.24
C LEU A 254 -7.95 15.68 17.11
N CYS A 255 -9.04 14.94 17.33
CA CYS A 255 -10.14 14.92 16.38
C CYS A 255 -10.98 16.20 16.56
N HIS A 256 -10.90 17.12 15.59
CA HIS A 256 -11.60 18.42 15.65
C HIS A 256 -13.12 18.32 15.81
N SER A 257 -13.73 17.18 15.47
CA SER A 257 -15.17 16.96 15.57
C SER A 257 -15.65 16.43 16.92
N LYS A 258 -14.80 15.78 17.73
CA LYS A 258 -15.21 15.16 19.00
C LYS A 258 -14.43 15.61 20.24
N LYS A 259 -13.43 16.50 20.09
CA LYS A 259 -12.56 17.02 21.17
C LYS A 259 -11.89 15.95 22.06
N THR A 260 -11.94 14.68 21.67
CA THR A 260 -11.29 13.57 22.34
C THR A 260 -10.01 13.22 21.60
N PRO A 261 -8.88 13.06 22.31
CA PRO A 261 -7.66 12.54 21.71
C PRO A 261 -7.93 11.11 21.22
N ARG A 262 -7.54 10.82 19.98
CA ARG A 262 -7.49 9.44 19.46
C ARG A 262 -6.05 9.09 19.15
N GLN A 263 -5.66 7.89 19.54
CA GLN A 263 -4.31 7.39 19.36
C GLN A 263 -4.40 6.00 18.75
N GLU A 264 -4.04 5.89 17.48
CA GLU A 264 -3.96 4.60 16.80
C GLU A 264 -2.87 3.74 17.44
N VAL A 265 -3.10 2.44 17.44
CA VAL A 265 -2.19 1.43 17.96
C VAL A 265 -1.89 0.42 16.86
N LEU A 266 -0.65 -0.05 16.80
CA LEU A 266 -0.22 -1.14 15.94
C LEU A 266 0.34 -2.27 16.81
N TRP A 267 -0.33 -3.43 16.82
CA TRP A 267 0.22 -4.66 17.40
C TRP A 267 0.95 -5.45 16.30
N VAL A 268 2.14 -5.95 16.61
CA VAL A 268 2.95 -6.72 15.67
C VAL A 268 3.57 -7.96 16.32
N ASN A 269 3.67 -9.05 15.55
CA ASN A 269 4.33 -10.30 15.96
C ASN A 269 5.82 -10.37 15.54
N TYR A 270 6.42 -9.23 15.14
CA TYR A 270 7.78 -9.16 14.60
C TYR A 270 8.60 -8.00 15.18
N ASP A 271 9.93 -8.09 15.05
CA ASP A 271 10.84 -7.05 15.52
C ASP A 271 10.97 -5.88 14.53
N VAL A 272 10.32 -4.77 14.88
CA VAL A 272 10.29 -3.52 14.10
C VAL A 272 11.68 -2.89 13.94
N LEU A 273 12.59 -3.07 14.90
CA LEU A 273 13.93 -2.49 14.83
C LEU A 273 14.80 -3.19 13.78
N LYS A 274 14.65 -4.51 13.63
CA LYS A 274 15.28 -5.27 12.53
C LYS A 274 14.73 -4.85 11.17
N ALA A 275 13.43 -4.55 11.08
CA ALA A 275 12.79 -4.05 9.86
C ALA A 275 13.35 -2.68 9.41
N ALA A 276 13.59 -1.76 10.37
CA ALA A 276 14.12 -0.42 10.10
C ALA A 276 15.63 -0.43 9.76
N ALA A 277 16.43 -1.26 10.44
CA ALA A 277 17.89 -1.32 10.27
C ALA A 277 18.33 -1.75 8.84
N TRP A 278 17.54 -2.61 8.19
CA TRP A 278 17.82 -3.07 6.82
C TRP A 278 17.69 -1.96 5.78
N LYS A 279 16.71 -1.04 5.95
CA LYS A 279 16.55 0.17 5.09
C LYS A 279 17.79 1.06 5.14
N GLY A 280 18.35 1.28 6.33
CA GLY A 280 19.57 2.08 6.50
C GLY A 280 20.82 1.45 5.86
N ALA A 281 20.97 0.13 5.90
CA ALA A 281 22.08 -0.58 5.25
C ALA A 281 21.98 -0.55 3.71
N MET A 282 20.78 -0.68 3.16
CA MET A 282 20.56 -0.73 1.72
C MET A 282 20.60 0.66 1.05
N GLN A 283 20.10 1.70 1.71
CA GLN A 283 20.26 3.08 1.25
C GLN A 283 21.74 3.48 1.16
N ARG A 284 22.56 3.04 2.14
CA ARG A 284 24.02 3.20 2.11
C ARG A 284 24.67 2.44 0.93
N ARG A 285 24.22 1.22 0.61
CA ARG A 285 24.68 0.46 -0.57
C ARG A 285 24.24 1.08 -1.90
N GLY A 286 23.00 1.56 -2.01
CA GLY A 286 22.46 2.23 -3.20
C GLY A 286 23.10 3.60 -3.46
N ARG A 287 23.46 4.34 -2.41
CA ARG A 287 24.23 5.59 -2.48
C ARG A 287 25.66 5.33 -2.98
N ARG A 288 26.35 4.34 -2.41
CA ARG A 288 27.69 3.91 -2.87
C ARG A 288 27.70 3.42 -4.32
N ARG A 289 26.65 2.75 -4.79
CA ARG A 289 26.52 2.32 -6.20
C ARG A 289 26.32 3.51 -7.15
N ARG A 290 25.53 4.51 -6.76
CA ARG A 290 25.35 5.77 -7.53
C ARG A 290 26.61 6.62 -7.56
N GLU A 291 27.33 6.72 -6.45
CA GLU A 291 28.63 7.42 -6.37
C GLU A 291 29.70 6.74 -7.23
N ARG A 292 29.73 5.40 -7.28
CA ARG A 292 30.63 4.64 -8.19
C ARG A 292 30.29 4.86 -9.66
N LEU A 293 29.01 4.92 -10.01
CA LEU A 293 28.56 5.17 -11.39
C LEU A 293 28.79 6.64 -11.80
N SER A 294 28.64 7.61 -10.89
CA SER A 294 28.95 9.01 -11.19
C SER A 294 30.46 9.24 -11.33
N GLN A 295 31.29 8.60 -10.49
CA GLN A 295 32.74 8.58 -10.68
C GLN A 295 33.12 7.97 -12.03
N ALA A 296 32.58 6.80 -12.38
CA ALA A 296 32.83 6.17 -13.68
C ALA A 296 32.39 7.05 -14.88
N GLY A 297 31.27 7.77 -14.77
CA GLY A 297 30.82 8.74 -15.77
C GLY A 297 31.73 9.97 -15.88
N LEU A 298 32.26 10.48 -14.76
CA LEU A 298 33.23 11.57 -14.73
C LEU A 298 34.57 11.16 -15.36
N TRP A 299 35.03 9.92 -15.12
CA TRP A 299 36.22 9.36 -15.80
C TRP A 299 36.01 9.23 -17.31
N SER A 300 34.80 8.87 -17.77
CA SER A 300 34.46 8.82 -19.20
C SER A 300 34.40 10.20 -19.86
N GLN A 301 33.92 11.23 -19.16
CA GLN A 301 33.90 12.61 -19.68
C GLN A 301 35.30 13.24 -19.72
N ALA A 302 36.14 12.97 -18.71
CA ALA A 302 37.54 13.40 -18.69
C ALA A 302 38.36 12.78 -19.83
N ALA A 303 38.12 11.50 -20.16
CA ALA A 303 38.76 10.82 -21.29
C ALA A 303 38.36 11.40 -22.67
N SER A 304 37.18 12.03 -22.79
CA SER A 304 36.77 12.70 -24.05
C SER A 304 37.41 14.09 -24.25
N ARG A 305 37.85 14.74 -23.16
CA ARG A 305 38.45 16.09 -23.19
C ARG A 305 39.96 16.11 -23.51
N TYR A 306 40.63 14.96 -23.52
CA TYR A 306 42.04 14.86 -23.88
C TYR A 306 42.28 13.73 -24.91
N PRO A 307 42.19 14.02 -26.23
CA PRO A 307 42.37 13.00 -27.28
C PRO A 307 43.82 12.53 -27.48
N ARG A 308 44.79 13.12 -26.78
CA ARG A 308 46.22 12.85 -27.01
C ARG A 308 46.84 11.90 -26.00
N LEU A 309 46.26 10.71 -25.85
CA LEU A 309 46.97 9.51 -25.38
C LEU A 309 46.38 8.25 -26.06
N LYS A 310 46.15 8.29 -27.38
CA LYS A 310 46.04 7.06 -28.16
C LYS A 310 47.44 6.52 -28.39
N GLY A 311 47.76 5.41 -27.73
CA GLY A 311 48.99 4.65 -27.96
C GLY A 311 49.95 4.62 -26.77
N LYS A 312 49.49 4.10 -25.63
CA LYS A 312 50.32 3.35 -24.66
C LYS A 312 49.35 2.60 -23.74
N ARG A 313 49.49 1.27 -23.69
CA ARG A 313 48.68 0.39 -22.82
C ARG A 313 48.81 0.85 -21.37
N TYR A 314 47.73 1.34 -20.77
CA TYR A 314 47.62 1.49 -19.33
C TYR A 314 47.03 0.20 -18.75
N ARG A 315 47.87 -0.57 -18.05
CA ARG A 315 47.40 -1.51 -17.02
C ARG A 315 46.92 -0.67 -15.84
N PRO A 316 45.71 -0.90 -15.29
CA PRO A 316 45.34 -0.28 -14.02
C PRO A 316 46.24 -0.87 -12.92
N LEU A 317 46.94 -0.01 -12.18
CA LEU A 317 47.48 -0.37 -10.88
C LEU A 317 46.29 -0.53 -9.94
N LEU A 318 45.95 -1.79 -9.63
CA LEU A 318 45.11 -2.11 -8.47
C LEU A 318 45.85 -1.65 -7.21
N PRO A 319 45.15 -1.20 -6.15
CA PRO A 319 45.77 -1.07 -4.85
C PRO A 319 46.27 -2.46 -4.40
N GLU A 320 47.51 -2.54 -3.92
CA GLU A 320 48.07 -3.73 -3.29
C GLU A 320 47.29 -4.05 -2.00
N SER A 321 46.20 -4.78 -2.16
CA SER A 321 45.73 -5.78 -1.21
C SER A 321 44.78 -6.69 -1.98
N CYS A 322 45.10 -7.99 -2.00
CA CYS A 322 44.42 -9.07 -2.72
C CYS A 322 44.87 -9.30 -4.17
N LEU A 323 46.10 -9.78 -4.36
CA LEU A 323 46.35 -10.82 -5.38
C LEU A 323 47.08 -12.01 -4.72
N PRO A 324 46.67 -13.26 -4.96
CA PRO A 324 47.47 -14.43 -4.63
C PRO A 324 48.68 -14.53 -5.58
N GLY A 325 49.85 -14.91 -5.05
CA GLY A 325 51.11 -15.01 -5.79
C GLY A 325 51.16 -16.18 -6.81
N PRO A 326 52.14 -16.17 -7.74
CA PRO A 326 52.21 -17.10 -8.86
C PRO A 326 52.93 -18.42 -8.53
N GLU A 327 52.52 -19.43 -9.30
CA GLU A 327 52.93 -20.84 -9.32
C GLU A 327 54.43 -21.13 -9.45
N ARG A 328 54.85 -22.31 -8.98
CA ARG A 328 55.83 -23.15 -9.68
C ARG A 328 55.46 -24.64 -9.65
N GLN A 329 55.21 -25.14 -10.87
CA GLN A 329 55.77 -26.35 -11.50
C GLN A 329 55.24 -27.75 -11.12
N ALA A 330 54.40 -28.26 -12.04
CA ALA A 330 54.68 -29.37 -12.96
C ALA A 330 55.04 -30.77 -12.42
N SER A 331 54.09 -31.70 -12.56
CA SER A 331 54.19 -32.98 -13.29
C SER A 331 52.78 -33.60 -13.18
N GLY A 332 52.11 -34.05 -14.23
CA GLY A 332 52.52 -35.03 -15.21
C GLY A 332 51.30 -35.38 -16.06
N TRP A 333 51.58 -35.74 -17.31
CA TRP A 333 50.66 -36.11 -18.36
C TRP A 333 49.82 -37.36 -18.03
N GLN A 334 48.56 -37.40 -18.48
CA GLN A 334 48.10 -38.33 -19.53
C GLN A 334 46.62 -38.12 -19.89
N ALA A 335 46.31 -38.40 -21.15
CA ALA A 335 45.09 -38.04 -21.84
C ALA A 335 44.17 -39.26 -22.09
N ALA A 336 42.85 -38.94 -22.13
CA ALA A 336 41.78 -39.56 -22.94
C ALA A 336 41.26 -40.98 -22.58
N PRO A 337 40.07 -41.42 -23.07
CA PRO A 337 38.96 -40.70 -23.71
C PRO A 337 37.56 -41.01 -23.11
N ALA A 338 36.55 -40.39 -23.75
CA ALA A 338 35.11 -40.47 -23.58
C ALA A 338 34.45 -41.87 -23.53
N SER A 339 33.33 -41.96 -22.81
CA SER A 339 32.13 -42.70 -23.23
C SER A 339 30.91 -42.38 -22.33
N ASN A 340 29.88 -41.80 -22.93
CA ASN A 340 28.45 -42.07 -22.58
C ASN A 340 28.10 -43.47 -23.19
N PRO A 341 26.95 -44.16 -22.95
CA PRO A 341 25.72 -43.78 -22.23
C PRO A 341 25.04 -44.92 -21.41
N ALA A 342 23.79 -44.67 -20.96
CA ALA A 342 22.77 -45.58 -20.38
C ALA A 342 23.02 -46.01 -18.92
N TYR A 343 22.06 -45.92 -17.99
CA TYR A 343 20.62 -46.19 -18.02
C TYR A 343 19.81 -45.21 -17.17
#